data_AF-A0A024QE99-F1
#
_entry.id   AF-A0A024QE99-F1
#
_cell.length_a   1.000
_cell.length_b   1.000
_cell.length_c   1.000
_cell.angle_alpha   90.00
_cell.angle_beta   90.00
_cell.angle_gamma   90.00
#
_symmetry.space_group_name_H-M   'P 1'
#
loop_
_entity.id
_entity.type
_entity.pdbx_description
1 polymer ?
#
loop_
_entity_poly.entity_id
_entity_poly.type
_entity_poly.pdbx_seq_one_letter_code
_entity_poly.pdbx_strand_id
1 'polypeptide(L)' 'MRNQLREGIEEAKLYYILKLKDAGVIEDKNKKMNNLTLSELQRLVKFYQL' A
#
# COMPACT_ATOMS: atom_id res chain seq x y z
N MET A 1 -24.41 -6.53 4.04
CA MET A 1 -23.94 -6.12 2.71
C MET A 1 -22.46 -5.80 2.82
N ARG A 2 -21.61 -6.45 2.01
CA ARG A 2 -20.18 -6.11 1.93
C ARG A 2 -20.03 -4.75 1.27
N ASN A 3 -19.19 -3.89 1.85
CA ASN A 3 -18.93 -2.58 1.27
C ASN A 3 -17.83 -2.74 0.19
N GLN A 4 -18.26 -2.90 -1.05
CA GLN A 4 -17.37 -3.12 -2.21
C GLN A 4 -16.34 -2.00 -2.36
N LEU A 5 -16.70 -0.76 -2.00
CA LEU A 5 -15.77 0.37 -2.04
C LEU A 5 -14.64 0.19 -1.01
N ARG A 6 -14.98 -0.27 0.20
CA ARG A 6 -13.98 -0.54 1.23
C ARG A 6 -13.05 -1.67 0.81
N GLU A 7 -13.58 -2.73 0.22
CA GLU A 7 -12.80 -3.87 -0.27
C GLU A 7 -11.81 -3.44 -1.37
N GLY A 8 -12.28 -2.68 -2.36
CA GLY A 8 -11.40 -2.16 -3.42
C GLY A 8 -10.31 -1.23 -2.90
N ILE A 9 -10.58 -0.42 -1.86
CA ILE A 9 -9.56 0.41 -1.23
C ILE A 9 -8.50 -0.44 -0.54
N GLU A 10 -8.89 -1.48 0.22
CA GLU A 10 -7.92 -2.35 0.89
C GLU A 10 -7.08 -3.16 -0.10
N GLU A 11 -7.68 -3.66 -1.19
CA GLU A 11 -6.95 -4.32 -2.28
C GLU A 11 -5.91 -3.39 -2.92
N ALA A 12 -6.29 -2.13 -3.21
CA ALA A 12 -5.37 -1.16 -3.77
C ALA A 12 -4.23 -0.79 -2.79
N LYS A 13 -4.52 -0.73 -1.48
CA LYS A 13 -3.48 -0.53 -0.46
C LYS A 13 -2.50 -1.71 -0.44
N LEU A 14 -3.01 -2.93 -0.45
CA LEU A 14 -2.20 -4.15 -0.48
C LEU A 14 -1.31 -4.19 -1.72
N TYR A 15 -1.83 -3.84 -2.89
CA TYR A 15 -1.06 -3.74 -4.12
C TYR A 15 0.17 -2.83 -3.98
N TYR A 16 0.00 -1.61 -3.47
CA TYR A 16 1.13 -0.69 -3.31
C TYR A 16 2.12 -1.14 -2.22
N ILE A 17 1.63 -1.74 -1.13
CA ILE A 17 2.50 -2.29 -0.07
C ILE A 17 3.36 -3.42 -0.65
N LEU A 18 2.77 -4.35 -1.40
CA LEU A 18 3.52 -5.43 -2.05
C LEU A 18 4.56 -4.87 -3.02
N LYS A 19 4.20 -3.88 -3.83
CA LYS A 19 5.14 -3.24 -4.76
C LYS A 19 6.34 -2.60 -4.05
N LEU A 20 6.11 -1.93 -2.92
CA LEU A 20 7.19 -1.36 -2.10
C LEU A 20 8.04 -2.45 -1.43
N LYS A 21 7.43 -3.57 -1.03
CA LYS A 21 8.12 -4.70 -0.43
C LYS A 21 9.01 -5.42 -1.45
N ASP A 22 8.49 -5.69 -2.64
CA ASP A 22 9.21 -6.34 -3.74
C ASP A 22 10.42 -5.51 -4.19
N ALA A 23 10.31 -4.18 -4.10
CA ALA A 23 11.41 -3.26 -4.35
C ALA A 23 12.42 -3.14 -3.18
N GLY A 24 12.20 -3.84 -2.06
CA GLY A 24 13.08 -3.77 -0.88
C GLY A 24 12.99 -2.45 -0.12
N VAL A 25 12.01 -1.59 -0.42
CA VAL A 25 11.82 -0.29 0.25
C VAL A 25 11.28 -0.46 1.67
N ILE A 26 10.47 -1.50 1.89
CA ILE A 26 9.86 -1.80 3.18
C ILE A 26 10.03 -3.27 3.54
N GLU A 27 10.23 -3.53 4.84
CA GLU A 27 10.28 -4.89 5.39
C GLU A 27 8.92 -5.32 5.98
N ASP A 28 8.69 -6.64 6.08
CA ASP A 28 7.44 -7.24 6.58
C ASP A 28 7.00 -6.78 7.98
N LYS A 29 7.95 -6.31 8.80
CA LYS A 29 7.65 -5.86 10.17
C LYS A 29 7.23 -4.40 10.25
N ASN A 30 7.14 -3.70 9.13
CA ASN A 30 6.86 -2.28 9.12
C ASN A 30 5.36 -2.01 9.34
N LYS A 31 4.89 -2.23 10.58
CA LYS A 31 3.49 -1.97 11.03
C LYS A 31 3.00 -0.56 10.68
N LYS A 32 3.92 0.39 10.50
CA LYS A 32 3.63 1.76 10.06
C LYS A 32 3.00 1.81 8.66
N MET A 33 3.29 0.85 7.77
CA MET A 33 2.78 0.86 6.39
C MET A 33 1.27 0.56 6.31
N ASN A 34 0.74 -0.26 7.22
CA ASN A 34 -0.70 -0.54 7.26
C ASN A 34 -1.53 0.69 7.67
N ASN A 35 -0.91 1.62 8.40
CA ASN A 35 -1.52 2.88 8.83
C ASN A 35 -1.55 3.95 7.73
N LEU A 36 -0.80 3.76 6.64
CA LEU A 36 -0.81 4.70 5.53
C LEU A 36 -2.14 4.64 4.79
N THR A 37 -2.57 5.81 4.34
CA THR A 37 -3.69 5.95 3.41
C THR A 37 -3.27 5.49 2.02
N LEU A 38 -4.26 5.21 1.17
CA LEU A 38 -4.03 4.81 -0.22
C LEU A 38 -3.21 5.86 -0.99
N SER A 39 -3.47 7.15 -0.76
CA SER A 39 -2.78 8.24 -1.45
C SER A 39 -1.33 8.42 -1.00
N GLU A 40 -1.01 8.09 0.25
CA GLU A 40 0.37 8.08 0.77
C GLU A 40 1.16 6.93 0.17
N LEU A 41 0.58 5.73 0.13
CA LEU A 41 1.19 4.57 -0.52
C LEU A 41 1.46 4.82 -2.01
N GLN A 42 0.49 5.40 -2.72
CA GLN A 42 0.67 5.78 -4.13
C GLN A 42 1.78 6.81 -4.31
N ARG A 43 1.89 7.80 -3.42
CA ARG A 43 2.95 8.81 -3.44
C ARG A 43 4.33 8.19 -3.22
N LEU A 44 4.46 7.25 -2.29
CA LEU A 44 5.71 6.53 -2.06
C LEU A 44 6.13 5.74 -3.29
N VAL A 45 5.22 4.97 -3.89
CA VAL A 45 5.50 4.21 -5.12
C VAL A 45 5.97 5.13 -6.24
N LYS A 46 5.32 6.28 -6.44
CA LYS A 46 5.75 7.30 -7.41
C LYS A 46 7.12 7.89 -7.09
N PHE A 47 7.40 8.15 -5.80
CA PHE A 47 8.66 8.70 -5.34
C PHE A 47 9.84 7.76 -5.64
N TYR A 48 9.65 6.45 -5.44
CA TYR A 48 10.64 5.42 -5.76
C TYR A 48 10.67 5.03 -7.24
N GLN A 49 9.86 5.68 -8.09
CA GLN A 49 9.76 5.39 -9.53
C GLN A 49 9.38 3.93 -9.85
N LEU A 50 8.56 3.32 -8.98
CA LEU A 50 8.12 1.93 -9.09
C LEU A 50 6.84 1.80 -9.91
#